data_AF-A0A0A1CVF2-F1
#
_entry.id   AF-A0A0A1CVF2-F1
#
_cell.length_a   1.000
_cell.length_b   1.000
_cell.length_c   1.000
_cell.angle_alpha   90.00
_cell.angle_beta   90.00
_cell.angle_gamma   90.00
#
_symmetry.space_group_name_H-M   'P 1'
#
loop_
_entity.id
_entity.type
_entity.pdbx_description
1 polymer ?
#
loop_
_entity_poly.entity_id
_entity_poly.type
_entity_poly.pdbx_seq_one_letter_code
_entity_poly.pdbx_strand_id
1 'polypeptide(L)'
;MANINNLNTPSVPKLERRVSQVESGAPMNNAGVGRSGFEVYDQGTINVSNGNIIGAGTFSWQGSFSQAGNTTFSGSTTLAGPTGVTGSLTVQGSTDVTGPFTVTGPTQLNGVTDVGGAFTVTGVTKLGGDTDITGKLNVTNDTKLGGNTTVSGKLDVTGAMATKGTLSVEGVTTLKADLNVTTGGKITAGAVSIDPSYLSGSVRFTNGTSLSATPNGIQIATSGGGAVVAGSSSASVGIAGGGEVIATGSGVFMNGIPTTTQAANLYMDASGRIYVKS
;
A
#
# COMPACT_ATOMS: atom_id res chain seq x y z
N MET A 1 -63.40 45.73 68.12
CA MET A 1 -62.36 46.78 67.99
C MET A 1 -62.07 47.30 69.39
N ALA A 2 -60.85 47.11 69.90
CA ALA A 2 -60.46 47.73 71.17
C ALA A 2 -60.31 49.24 70.91
N ASN A 3 -61.14 50.04 71.57
CA ASN A 3 -61.13 51.49 71.44
C ASN A 3 -59.86 52.04 72.12
N ILE A 4 -58.91 52.54 71.32
CA ILE A 4 -57.69 53.18 71.82
C ILE A 4 -58.07 54.59 72.27
N ASN A 5 -58.63 54.72 73.46
CA ASN A 5 -59.17 55.98 73.98
C ASN A 5 -58.13 56.82 74.76
N ASN A 6 -56.86 56.40 74.79
CA ASN A 6 -55.80 57.12 75.48
C ASN A 6 -54.45 56.95 74.76
N LEU A 7 -54.00 58.01 74.08
CA LEU A 7 -52.72 58.05 73.35
C LEU A 7 -51.49 58.21 74.27
N ASN A 8 -51.70 58.49 75.56
CA ASN A 8 -50.63 58.64 76.56
C ASN A 8 -50.35 57.34 77.35
N THR A 9 -50.93 56.21 76.96
CA THR A 9 -50.54 54.93 77.56
C THR A 9 -49.07 54.62 77.21
N PRO A 10 -48.23 54.12 78.15
CA PRO A 10 -46.80 53.87 77.94
C PRO A 10 -46.43 52.96 76.75
N SER A 11 -47.41 52.32 76.12
CA SER A 11 -47.31 51.47 74.93
C SER A 11 -47.32 52.24 73.61
N VAL A 12 -47.95 53.41 73.52
CA VAL A 12 -48.12 54.16 72.25
C VAL A 12 -46.80 54.77 71.75
N PRO A 13 -46.00 55.47 72.58
CA PRO A 13 -44.68 55.94 72.14
C PRO A 13 -43.73 54.80 71.74
N LYS A 14 -43.91 53.61 72.34
CA LYS A 14 -43.15 52.41 71.97
C LYS A 14 -43.60 51.85 70.61
N LEU A 15 -44.89 51.95 70.28
CA LEU A 15 -45.43 51.54 68.98
C LEU A 15 -44.98 52.50 67.88
N GLU A 16 -45.09 53.81 68.10
CA GLU A 16 -44.60 54.83 67.15
C GLU A 16 -43.12 54.65 66.85
N ARG A 17 -42.29 54.46 67.89
CA ARG A 17 -40.86 54.17 67.69
C ARG A 17 -40.62 52.91 66.87
N ARG A 18 -41.41 51.85 67.05
CA ARG A 18 -41.31 50.61 66.26
C ARG A 18 -41.76 50.83 64.81
N VAL A 19 -42.81 51.60 64.58
CA VAL A 19 -43.30 51.94 63.23
C VAL A 19 -42.25 52.78 62.49
N SER A 20 -41.73 53.85 63.10
CA SER A 20 -40.67 54.66 62.49
C SER A 20 -39.38 53.87 62.25
N GLN A 21 -39.04 52.92 63.13
CA GLN A 21 -37.91 52.00 62.92
C GLN A 21 -38.12 51.06 61.73
N VAL A 22 -39.35 50.62 61.48
CA VAL A 22 -39.69 49.81 60.31
C VAL A 22 -39.67 50.66 59.04
N GLU A 23 -40.26 51.85 59.06
CA GLU A 23 -40.29 52.78 57.92
C GLU A 23 -38.89 53.29 57.54
N SER A 24 -38.00 53.48 58.51
CA SER A 24 -36.61 53.93 58.25
C SER A 24 -35.62 52.78 58.05
N GLY A 25 -35.87 51.61 58.63
CA GLY A 25 -34.95 50.47 58.63
C GLY A 25 -35.13 49.50 57.46
N ALA A 26 -36.23 49.58 56.71
CA ALA A 26 -36.52 48.71 55.56
C ALA A 26 -37.18 49.51 54.42
N PRO A 27 -36.44 50.43 53.76
CA PRO A 27 -36.99 51.18 52.63
C PRO A 27 -37.40 50.24 51.49
N MET A 28 -38.70 50.18 51.18
CA MET A 28 -39.28 49.40 50.08
C MET A 28 -39.62 50.28 48.87
N ASN A 29 -38.64 51.05 48.38
CA ASN A 29 -38.83 51.84 47.16
C ASN A 29 -38.90 50.91 45.94
N ASN A 30 -39.95 51.04 45.13
CA ASN A 30 -40.19 50.24 43.93
C ASN A 30 -40.20 48.72 44.18
N ALA A 31 -40.61 48.30 45.38
CA ALA A 31 -40.72 46.89 45.73
C ALA A 31 -41.95 46.61 46.62
N GLY A 32 -42.49 45.40 46.54
CA GLY A 32 -43.65 44.95 47.33
C GLY A 32 -43.44 43.54 47.89
N VAL A 33 -43.97 43.28 49.09
CA VAL A 33 -44.06 41.93 49.67
C VAL A 33 -45.53 41.62 49.87
N GLY A 34 -46.03 40.61 49.15
CA GLY A 34 -47.43 40.18 49.18
C GLY A 34 -47.58 38.67 49.34
N ARG A 35 -48.82 38.20 49.24
CA ARG A 35 -49.12 36.74 49.29
C ARG A 35 -48.44 35.95 48.18
N SER A 36 -48.11 36.60 47.06
CA SER A 36 -47.43 36.01 45.90
C SER A 36 -45.90 36.12 45.95
N GLY A 37 -45.33 36.69 47.02
CA GLY A 37 -43.88 36.83 47.19
C GLY A 37 -43.38 38.27 47.18
N PHE A 38 -42.08 38.41 46.92
CA PHE A 38 -41.37 39.69 46.79
C PHE A 38 -41.24 40.05 45.31
N GLU A 39 -41.61 41.29 44.95
CA GLU A 39 -41.57 41.80 43.59
C GLU A 39 -40.90 43.17 43.55
N VAL A 40 -40.13 43.44 42.50
CA VAL A 40 -39.40 44.70 42.26
C VAL A 40 -39.80 45.26 40.90
N TYR A 41 -40.11 46.55 40.82
CA TYR A 41 -40.66 47.23 39.65
C TYR A 41 -39.70 48.28 39.07
N ASP A 42 -40.03 48.82 37.89
CA ASP A 42 -39.36 49.97 37.26
C ASP A 42 -37.83 49.86 37.12
N GLN A 43 -37.34 48.67 36.77
CA GLN A 43 -35.90 48.36 36.67
C GLN A 43 -35.13 48.40 38.02
N GLY A 44 -35.83 48.31 39.15
CA GLY A 44 -35.19 48.13 40.45
C GLY A 44 -34.35 46.84 40.51
N THR A 45 -33.32 46.83 41.36
CA THR A 45 -32.35 45.74 41.47
C THR A 45 -32.40 45.04 42.82
N ILE A 46 -32.17 43.74 42.85
CA ILE A 46 -31.90 42.98 44.08
C ILE A 46 -30.39 42.79 44.21
N ASN A 47 -29.77 43.42 45.20
CA ASN A 47 -28.35 43.25 45.51
C ASN A 47 -28.19 42.34 46.73
N VAL A 48 -27.48 41.22 46.57
CA VAL A 48 -27.16 40.30 47.68
C VAL A 48 -25.67 40.38 47.97
N SER A 49 -25.31 41.10 49.02
CA SER A 49 -23.91 41.27 49.44
C SER A 49 -23.53 40.21 50.47
N ASN A 50 -22.55 39.35 50.15
CA ASN A 50 -22.05 38.27 51.02
C ASN A 50 -23.11 37.24 51.46
N GLY A 51 -24.19 37.10 50.70
CA GLY A 51 -25.28 36.16 50.96
C GLY A 51 -25.55 35.21 49.79
N ASN A 52 -26.41 34.23 50.01
CA ASN A 52 -26.84 33.27 49.00
C ASN A 52 -28.31 33.50 48.64
N ILE A 53 -28.66 33.25 47.38
CA ILE A 53 -30.05 33.05 46.97
C ILE A 53 -30.29 31.55 46.93
N ILE A 54 -31.23 31.05 47.74
CA ILE A 54 -31.60 29.64 47.80
C ILE A 54 -33.07 29.54 47.43
N GLY A 55 -33.38 28.84 46.34
CA GLY A 55 -34.74 28.55 45.89
C GLY A 55 -35.00 27.06 45.86
N ALA A 56 -36.20 26.64 46.27
CA ALA A 56 -36.71 25.30 45.98
C ALA A 56 -37.66 25.39 44.78
N GLY A 57 -37.44 24.56 43.75
CA GLY A 57 -38.25 24.56 42.53
C GLY A 57 -37.56 25.25 41.35
N THR A 58 -38.34 25.93 40.51
CA THR A 58 -37.86 26.50 39.25
C THR A 58 -37.37 27.93 39.43
N PHE A 59 -36.16 28.21 38.92
CA PHE A 59 -35.70 29.57 38.66
C PHE A 59 -35.92 29.88 37.17
N SER A 60 -36.70 30.91 36.86
CA SER A 60 -36.95 31.35 35.49
C SER A 60 -36.34 32.73 35.28
N TRP A 61 -35.47 32.86 34.28
CA TRP A 61 -34.86 34.13 33.87
C TRP A 61 -35.27 34.44 32.43
N GLN A 62 -35.58 35.70 32.16
CA GLN A 62 -35.86 36.19 30.82
C GLN A 62 -34.85 37.28 30.47
N GLY A 63 -34.26 37.20 29.27
CA GLY A 63 -33.15 38.06 28.85
C GLY A 63 -31.78 37.44 29.09
N SER A 64 -30.74 38.29 29.16
CA SER A 64 -29.35 37.83 29.29
C SER A 64 -29.03 37.42 30.73
N PHE A 65 -28.53 36.20 30.91
CA PHE A 65 -27.96 35.74 32.17
C PHE A 65 -26.43 35.78 32.08
N SER A 66 -25.78 36.50 32.99
CA SER A 66 -24.32 36.60 33.07
C SER A 66 -23.87 36.11 34.45
N GLN A 67 -23.10 35.02 34.47
CA GLN A 67 -22.54 34.42 35.69
C GLN A 67 -21.02 34.43 35.60
N ALA A 68 -20.38 34.97 36.63
CA ALA A 68 -18.93 34.88 36.79
C ALA A 68 -18.56 33.73 37.74
N GLY A 69 -17.46 33.03 37.47
CA GLY A 69 -17.02 31.88 38.25
C GLY A 69 -17.66 30.57 37.80
N ASN A 70 -17.54 29.53 38.64
CA ASN A 70 -17.94 28.18 38.29
C ASN A 70 -19.45 27.99 38.42
N THR A 71 -20.05 27.31 37.44
CA THR A 71 -21.44 26.86 37.50
C THR A 71 -21.48 25.35 37.37
N THR A 72 -22.28 24.69 38.20
CA THR A 72 -22.51 23.25 38.13
C THR A 72 -24.00 23.01 37.89
N PHE A 73 -24.31 22.26 36.83
CA PHE A 73 -25.67 21.78 36.56
C PHE A 73 -25.73 20.28 36.86
N SER A 74 -26.44 19.89 37.92
CA SER A 74 -26.72 18.49 38.23
C SER A 74 -27.98 18.05 37.50
N GLY A 75 -27.85 17.66 36.23
CA GLY A 75 -28.98 17.18 35.42
C GLY A 75 -28.78 17.45 33.93
N SER A 76 -29.78 17.07 33.13
CA SER A 76 -29.79 17.36 31.69
C SER A 76 -29.82 18.86 31.46
N THR A 77 -28.88 19.36 30.66
CA THR A 77 -28.83 20.75 30.22
C THR A 77 -29.07 20.79 28.73
N THR A 78 -30.03 21.60 28.28
CA THR A 78 -30.26 21.86 26.85
C THR A 78 -29.86 23.30 26.58
N LEU A 79 -28.91 23.51 25.67
CA LEU A 79 -28.57 24.83 25.16
C LEU A 79 -29.09 24.92 23.73
N ALA A 80 -30.05 25.80 23.50
CA ALA A 80 -30.52 26.11 22.16
C ALA A 80 -29.68 27.26 21.58
N GLY A 81 -29.23 27.10 20.34
CA GLY A 81 -28.41 28.08 19.63
C GLY A 81 -26.89 27.84 19.75
N PRO A 82 -26.08 28.72 19.14
CA PRO A 82 -24.63 28.57 19.13
C PRO A 82 -24.04 28.60 20.54
N THR A 83 -23.23 27.60 20.87
CA THR A 83 -22.49 27.54 22.14
C THR A 83 -21.00 27.67 21.83
N GLY A 84 -20.35 28.64 22.45
CA GLY A 84 -18.89 28.80 22.41
C GLY A 84 -18.28 28.31 23.72
N VAL A 85 -17.25 27.46 23.64
CA VAL A 85 -16.44 27.06 24.79
C VAL A 85 -15.03 27.57 24.57
N THR A 86 -14.61 28.55 25.37
CA THR A 86 -13.22 29.02 25.39
C THR A 86 -12.47 28.25 26.47
N GLY A 87 -11.63 27.29 26.06
CA GLY A 87 -10.89 26.42 26.98
C GLY A 87 -11.07 24.94 26.64
N SER A 88 -10.68 24.06 27.57
CA SER A 88 -10.82 22.62 27.40
C SER A 88 -12.26 22.16 27.58
N LEU A 89 -12.76 21.37 26.64
CA LEU A 89 -14.02 20.66 26.76
C LEU A 89 -13.73 19.17 26.91
N THR A 90 -14.25 18.55 27.96
CA THR A 90 -14.27 17.09 28.11
C THR A 90 -15.73 16.64 28.01
N VAL A 91 -16.05 15.85 26.99
CA VAL A 91 -17.35 15.19 26.85
C VAL A 91 -17.14 13.71 27.13
N GLN A 92 -17.97 13.15 28.01
CA GLN A 92 -17.98 11.72 28.30
C GLN A 92 -19.24 11.11 27.70
N GLY A 93 -19.11 9.91 27.12
CA GLY A 93 -20.20 9.24 26.40
C GLY A 93 -20.24 9.60 24.92
N SER A 94 -21.30 9.15 24.24
CA SER A 94 -21.49 9.38 22.81
C SER A 94 -21.73 10.85 22.49
N THR A 95 -21.14 11.33 21.40
CA THR A 95 -21.35 12.67 20.86
C THR A 95 -21.74 12.54 19.40
N ASP A 96 -22.94 13.03 19.06
CA ASP A 96 -23.37 13.15 17.68
C ASP A 96 -23.15 14.60 17.22
N VAL A 97 -22.35 14.78 16.17
CA VAL A 97 -22.13 16.08 15.53
C VAL A 97 -22.77 16.04 14.15
N THR A 98 -23.86 16.78 13.98
CA THR A 98 -24.49 16.95 12.67
C THR A 98 -23.91 18.17 11.96
N GLY A 99 -23.53 18.00 10.69
CA GLY A 99 -22.92 19.04 9.87
C GLY A 99 -21.39 18.99 9.88
N PRO A 100 -20.71 20.04 9.38
CA PRO A 100 -19.26 20.05 9.28
C PRO A 100 -18.58 20.00 10.65
N PHE A 101 -17.61 19.10 10.79
CA PHE A 101 -16.74 19.02 11.96
C PHE A 101 -15.29 19.22 11.52
N THR A 102 -14.63 20.22 12.10
CA THR A 102 -13.24 20.56 11.79
C THR A 102 -12.40 20.48 13.06
N VAL A 103 -11.32 19.71 13.02
CA VAL A 103 -10.30 19.67 14.07
C VAL A 103 -8.99 20.13 13.47
N THR A 104 -8.41 21.20 14.03
CA THR A 104 -7.16 21.80 13.53
C THR A 104 -5.91 21.28 14.22
N GLY A 105 -6.08 20.51 15.30
CA GLY A 105 -5.00 19.88 16.06
C GLY A 105 -4.87 18.37 15.82
N PRO A 106 -3.84 17.73 16.40
CA PRO A 106 -3.71 16.29 16.37
C PRO A 106 -4.95 15.61 16.96
N THR A 107 -5.46 14.61 16.26
CA THR A 107 -6.61 13.82 16.70
C THR A 107 -6.18 12.37 16.82
N GLN A 108 -6.49 11.75 17.97
CA GLN A 108 -6.38 10.30 18.13
C GLN A 108 -7.78 9.71 18.10
N LEU A 109 -8.03 8.83 17.14
CA LEU A 109 -9.24 8.02 17.08
C LEU A 109 -8.88 6.62 17.53
N ASN A 110 -9.48 6.18 18.64
CA ASN A 110 -9.29 4.83 19.16
C ASN A 110 -10.50 3.98 18.75
N GLY A 111 -10.25 2.82 18.13
CA GLY A 111 -11.30 1.93 17.63
C GLY A 111 -11.48 2.04 16.11
N VAL A 112 -12.64 1.57 15.62
CA VAL A 112 -12.98 1.59 14.19
C VAL A 112 -13.34 3.01 13.77
N THR A 113 -12.81 3.44 12.63
CA THR A 113 -13.15 4.72 12.00
C THR A 113 -13.62 4.46 10.59
N ASP A 114 -14.90 4.75 10.34
CA ASP A 114 -15.48 4.70 8.99
C ASP A 114 -15.51 6.12 8.41
N VAL A 115 -14.85 6.31 7.26
CA VAL A 115 -14.88 7.57 6.52
C VAL A 115 -15.74 7.38 5.28
N GLY A 116 -16.95 7.94 5.29
CA GLY A 116 -17.78 8.04 4.11
C GLY A 116 -17.25 9.10 3.14
N GLY A 117 -17.04 8.74 1.88
CA GLY A 117 -16.59 9.67 0.83
C GLY A 117 -15.07 9.72 0.66
N ALA A 118 -14.56 10.86 0.20
CA ALA A 118 -13.14 11.01 -0.10
C ALA A 118 -12.31 11.19 1.17
N PHE A 119 -11.24 10.41 1.30
CA PHE A 119 -10.25 10.55 2.36
C PHE A 119 -8.90 10.96 1.76
N THR A 120 -8.37 12.10 2.19
CA THR A 120 -7.07 12.60 1.74
C THR A 120 -6.15 12.69 2.94
N VAL A 121 -5.00 12.02 2.87
CA VAL A 121 -3.93 12.14 3.86
C VAL A 121 -2.74 12.81 3.20
N THR A 122 -2.35 13.96 3.72
CA THR A 122 -1.10 14.62 3.34
C THR A 122 0.01 14.15 4.28
N GLY A 123 1.02 13.46 3.76
CA GLY A 123 2.16 12.97 4.55
C GLY A 123 2.27 11.45 4.60
N VAL A 124 3.09 10.96 5.52
CA VAL A 124 3.36 9.52 5.66
C VAL A 124 2.20 8.83 6.35
N THR A 125 1.69 7.76 5.72
CA THR A 125 0.68 6.88 6.31
C THR A 125 1.31 5.51 6.55
N LYS A 126 1.09 4.94 7.75
CA LYS A 126 1.41 3.54 8.05
C LYS A 126 0.10 2.80 8.31
N LEU A 127 -0.23 1.87 7.42
CA LEU A 127 -1.34 0.94 7.60
C LEU A 127 -0.77 -0.37 8.17
N GLY A 128 -1.38 -0.88 9.23
CA GLY A 128 -1.09 -2.19 9.78
C GLY A 128 -2.16 -3.19 9.35
N GLY A 129 -1.78 -4.46 9.17
CA GLY A 129 -2.69 -5.49 8.67
C GLY A 129 -2.88 -5.44 7.16
N ASP A 130 -3.92 -6.13 6.69
CA ASP A 130 -4.26 -6.21 5.27
C ASP A 130 -4.88 -4.89 4.78
N THR A 131 -4.58 -4.52 3.53
CA THR A 131 -5.12 -3.32 2.89
C THR A 131 -5.64 -3.68 1.52
N ASP A 132 -6.96 -3.55 1.35
CA ASP A 132 -7.62 -3.74 0.06
C ASP A 132 -7.81 -2.40 -0.66
N ILE A 133 -7.27 -2.31 -1.87
CA ILE A 133 -7.45 -1.16 -2.76
C ILE A 133 -8.21 -1.64 -3.99
N THR A 134 -9.51 -1.33 -4.05
CA THR A 134 -10.39 -1.70 -5.16
C THR A 134 -10.29 -0.75 -6.35
N GLY A 135 -9.78 0.47 -6.12
CA GLY A 135 -9.55 1.48 -7.14
C GLY A 135 -8.16 1.40 -7.77
N LYS A 136 -7.84 2.41 -8.60
CA LYS A 136 -6.48 2.56 -9.17
C LYS A 136 -5.49 2.94 -8.08
N LEU A 137 -4.38 2.23 -8.01
CA LEU A 137 -3.21 2.59 -7.21
C LEU A 137 -2.13 3.19 -8.10
N ASN A 138 -1.76 4.45 -7.85
CA ASN A 138 -0.61 5.10 -8.49
C ASN A 138 0.49 5.27 -7.44
N VAL A 139 1.65 4.64 -7.67
CA VAL A 139 2.85 4.83 -6.84
C VAL A 139 3.93 5.47 -7.70
N THR A 140 4.44 6.64 -7.28
CA THR A 140 5.39 7.43 -8.08
C THR A 140 6.85 7.09 -7.82
N ASN A 141 7.13 6.42 -6.71
CA ASN A 141 8.48 6.01 -6.29
C ASN A 141 8.54 4.48 -6.19
N ASP A 142 9.46 3.97 -5.39
CA ASP A 142 9.66 2.53 -5.21
C ASP A 142 8.52 1.86 -4.46
N THR A 143 8.18 0.65 -4.91
CA THR A 143 7.29 -0.27 -4.19
C THR A 143 8.07 -1.52 -3.84
N LYS A 144 8.01 -1.95 -2.57
CA LYS A 144 8.55 -3.23 -2.12
C LYS A 144 7.41 -4.15 -1.72
N LEU A 145 7.26 -5.26 -2.44
CA LEU A 145 6.30 -6.32 -2.12
C LEU A 145 7.07 -7.51 -1.56
N GLY A 146 6.82 -7.87 -0.30
CA GLY A 146 7.56 -8.92 0.40
C GLY A 146 7.05 -10.35 0.14
N GLY A 147 5.82 -10.49 -0.35
CA GLY A 147 5.17 -11.77 -0.62
C GLY A 147 4.96 -12.01 -2.12
N ASN A 148 4.18 -13.06 -2.42
CA ASN A 148 3.79 -13.37 -3.79
C ASN A 148 3.01 -12.21 -4.40
N THR A 149 3.37 -11.83 -5.63
CA THR A 149 2.69 -10.78 -6.37
C THR A 149 2.09 -11.38 -7.63
N THR A 150 0.79 -11.20 -7.83
CA THR A 150 0.10 -11.58 -9.07
C THR A 150 -0.30 -10.32 -9.81
N VAL A 151 0.07 -10.25 -11.09
CA VAL A 151 -0.40 -9.21 -12.01
C VAL A 151 -1.23 -9.92 -13.07
N SER A 152 -2.55 -9.76 -13.01
CA SER A 152 -3.50 -10.39 -13.95
C SER A 152 -3.63 -9.61 -15.27
N GLY A 153 -3.20 -8.35 -15.29
CA GLY A 153 -3.20 -7.49 -16.46
C GLY A 153 -1.85 -7.42 -17.16
N LYS A 154 -1.73 -6.46 -18.10
CA LYS A 154 -0.46 -6.15 -18.76
C LYS A 154 0.56 -5.62 -17.74
N LEU A 155 1.78 -6.15 -17.79
CA LEU A 155 2.92 -5.64 -17.06
C LEU A 155 3.91 -5.00 -18.05
N ASP A 156 4.02 -3.67 -18.00
CA ASP A 156 5.03 -2.92 -18.74
C ASP A 156 6.23 -2.63 -17.82
N VAL A 157 7.40 -3.20 -18.15
CA VAL A 157 8.65 -2.93 -17.46
C VAL A 157 9.56 -2.15 -18.41
N THR A 158 9.79 -0.87 -18.11
CA THR A 158 10.63 0.02 -18.93
C THR A 158 12.09 0.03 -18.48
N GLY A 159 12.35 -0.36 -17.23
CA GLY A 159 13.69 -0.52 -16.66
C GLY A 159 14.23 -1.94 -16.78
N ALA A 160 15.40 -2.18 -16.16
CA ALA A 160 15.97 -3.51 -16.09
C ALA A 160 15.13 -4.43 -15.19
N MET A 161 14.95 -5.68 -15.62
CA MET A 161 14.29 -6.73 -14.84
C MET A 161 15.33 -7.76 -14.40
N ALA A 162 15.34 -8.08 -13.11
CA ALA A 162 16.11 -9.19 -12.56
C ALA A 162 15.17 -10.19 -11.90
N THR A 163 15.27 -11.46 -12.30
CA THR A 163 14.51 -12.56 -11.72
C THR A 163 15.47 -13.52 -11.04
N LYS A 164 15.12 -13.99 -9.83
CA LYS A 164 15.80 -15.12 -9.18
C LYS A 164 14.92 -16.36 -9.35
N GLY A 165 15.53 -17.48 -9.75
CA GLY A 165 14.80 -18.72 -10.02
C GLY A 165 14.35 -18.84 -11.48
N THR A 166 13.28 -19.60 -11.70
CA THR A 166 12.79 -19.94 -13.04
C THR A 166 11.88 -18.83 -13.58
N LEU A 167 12.05 -18.48 -14.86
CA LEU A 167 11.13 -17.63 -15.62
C LEU A 167 10.41 -18.49 -16.65
N SER A 168 9.08 -18.59 -16.55
CA SER A 168 8.23 -19.23 -17.56
C SER A 168 7.55 -18.16 -18.41
N VAL A 169 7.60 -18.31 -19.73
CA VAL A 169 6.94 -17.41 -20.69
C VAL A 169 6.19 -18.28 -21.68
N GLU A 170 4.85 -18.22 -21.65
CA GLU A 170 3.99 -19.00 -22.56
C GLU A 170 3.77 -18.31 -23.92
N GLY A 171 4.17 -17.03 -24.04
CA GLY A 171 4.08 -16.23 -25.25
C GLY A 171 5.39 -16.12 -26.03
N VAL A 172 5.37 -15.31 -27.08
CA VAL A 172 6.56 -15.01 -27.89
C VAL A 172 7.50 -14.09 -27.13
N THR A 173 8.78 -14.47 -27.05
CA THR A 173 9.86 -13.61 -26.56
C THR A 173 10.65 -13.06 -27.74
N THR A 174 10.81 -11.73 -27.81
CA THR A 174 11.72 -11.06 -28.75
C THR A 174 12.83 -10.36 -27.97
N LEU A 175 14.09 -10.71 -28.25
CA LEU A 175 15.26 -10.03 -27.71
C LEU A 175 15.83 -9.11 -28.80
N LYS A 176 16.01 -7.83 -28.48
CA LYS A 176 16.65 -6.86 -29.38
C LYS A 176 18.19 -6.83 -29.26
N ALA A 177 18.71 -7.57 -28.29
CA ALA A 177 20.14 -7.68 -27.98
C ALA A 177 20.47 -9.15 -27.68
N ASP A 178 21.73 -9.43 -27.34
CA ASP A 178 22.25 -10.78 -27.19
C ASP A 178 21.61 -11.56 -26.02
N LEU A 179 21.52 -12.88 -26.21
CA LEU A 179 21.22 -13.84 -25.16
C LEU A 179 22.52 -14.43 -24.63
N ASN A 180 22.95 -13.99 -23.45
CA ASN A 180 24.10 -14.56 -22.75
C ASN A 180 23.66 -15.67 -21.79
N VAL A 181 24.01 -16.91 -22.10
CA VAL A 181 23.72 -18.09 -21.25
C VAL A 181 25.01 -18.55 -20.56
N THR A 182 25.02 -18.55 -19.23
CA THR A 182 26.21 -18.84 -18.41
C THR A 182 25.98 -20.03 -17.48
N THR A 183 27.03 -20.44 -16.76
CA THR A 183 26.96 -21.44 -15.67
C THR A 183 26.33 -22.78 -16.12
N GLY A 184 26.70 -23.25 -17.31
CA GLY A 184 26.22 -24.53 -17.86
C GLY A 184 24.78 -24.49 -18.42
N GLY A 185 24.18 -23.32 -18.55
CA GLY A 185 22.86 -23.18 -19.16
C GLY A 185 22.82 -23.70 -20.60
N LYS A 186 21.69 -24.32 -20.96
CA LYS A 186 21.42 -24.96 -22.25
C LYS A 186 20.30 -24.24 -22.98
N ILE A 187 20.43 -24.06 -24.29
CA ILE A 187 19.34 -23.56 -25.13
C ILE A 187 18.70 -24.75 -25.83
N THR A 188 17.39 -24.94 -25.67
CA THR A 188 16.65 -26.00 -26.38
C THR A 188 15.54 -25.36 -27.21
N ALA A 189 15.54 -25.63 -28.50
CA ALA A 189 14.56 -25.15 -29.47
C ALA A 189 13.97 -26.37 -30.20
N GLY A 190 12.89 -26.91 -29.64
CA GLY A 190 12.28 -28.14 -30.15
C GLY A 190 13.26 -29.31 -30.16
N ALA A 191 13.57 -29.82 -31.36
CA ALA A 191 14.45 -30.96 -31.57
C ALA A 191 15.95 -30.62 -31.54
N VAL A 192 16.32 -29.35 -31.36
CA VAL A 192 17.71 -28.88 -31.37
C VAL A 192 18.09 -28.34 -30.00
N SER A 193 19.32 -28.60 -29.56
CA SER A 193 19.85 -27.96 -28.38
C SER A 193 21.31 -27.53 -28.53
N ILE A 194 21.64 -26.36 -27.99
CA ILE A 194 23.02 -25.89 -27.78
C ILE A 194 23.39 -26.25 -26.36
N ASP A 195 24.31 -27.20 -26.20
CA ASP A 195 24.63 -27.83 -24.93
C ASP A 195 26.13 -27.68 -24.63
N PRO A 196 26.53 -26.82 -23.67
CA PRO A 196 27.93 -26.64 -23.31
C PRO A 196 28.52 -27.87 -22.59
N SER A 197 27.68 -28.77 -22.06
CA SER A 197 28.12 -29.95 -21.32
C SER A 197 28.41 -31.17 -22.21
N TYR A 198 27.93 -31.17 -23.46
CA TYR A 198 28.13 -32.27 -24.39
C TYR A 198 29.29 -31.97 -25.37
N LEU A 199 30.29 -32.85 -25.39
CA LEU A 199 31.48 -32.77 -26.26
C LEU A 199 32.17 -31.40 -26.22
N SER A 200 32.34 -30.84 -25.01
CA SER A 200 32.95 -29.51 -24.78
C SER A 200 32.24 -28.35 -25.47
N GLY A 201 30.94 -28.51 -25.78
CA GLY A 201 30.14 -27.53 -26.48
C GLY A 201 29.73 -28.04 -27.85
N SER A 202 28.42 -28.26 -28.03
CA SER A 202 27.88 -28.79 -29.27
C SER A 202 26.46 -28.33 -29.55
N VAL A 203 26.09 -28.41 -30.83
CA VAL A 203 24.71 -28.39 -31.28
C VAL A 203 24.26 -29.83 -31.44
N ARG A 204 23.20 -30.23 -30.76
CA ARG A 204 22.68 -31.60 -30.72
C ARG A 204 21.26 -31.63 -31.28
N PHE A 205 20.96 -32.69 -32.04
CA PHE A 205 19.64 -33.00 -32.55
C PHE A 205 19.06 -34.22 -31.81
N THR A 206 17.73 -34.31 -31.69
CA THR A 206 17.07 -35.41 -30.98
C THR A 206 17.28 -36.78 -31.63
N ASN A 207 17.55 -36.83 -32.93
CA ASN A 207 17.93 -38.06 -33.65
C ASN A 207 19.36 -38.55 -33.31
N GLY A 208 20.06 -37.83 -32.42
CA GLY A 208 21.39 -38.16 -31.93
C GLY A 208 22.54 -37.66 -32.81
N THR A 209 22.26 -36.96 -33.91
CA THR A 209 23.28 -36.22 -34.65
C THR A 209 23.78 -35.03 -33.82
N SER A 210 25.06 -34.69 -33.94
CA SER A 210 25.65 -33.53 -33.29
C SER A 210 26.72 -32.86 -34.15
N LEU A 211 26.83 -31.54 -33.99
CA LEU A 211 27.96 -30.73 -34.43
C LEU A 211 28.75 -30.34 -33.18
N SER A 212 30.00 -30.79 -33.07
CA SER A 212 30.85 -30.53 -31.91
C SER A 212 32.21 -30.00 -32.35
N ALA A 213 32.73 -29.05 -31.57
CA ALA A 213 34.14 -28.71 -31.65
C ALA A 213 34.95 -29.80 -30.91
N THR A 214 35.99 -30.29 -31.56
CA THR A 214 36.99 -31.18 -30.96
C THR A 214 38.31 -30.43 -30.86
N PRO A 215 39.27 -30.87 -30.04
CA PRO A 215 40.61 -30.26 -30.01
C PRO A 215 41.31 -30.20 -31.37
N ASN A 216 40.93 -31.10 -32.29
CA ASN A 216 41.55 -31.23 -33.60
C ASN A 216 40.78 -30.51 -34.71
N GLY A 217 39.57 -30.00 -34.45
CA GLY A 217 38.73 -29.34 -35.45
C GLY A 217 37.23 -29.64 -35.28
N ILE A 218 36.44 -29.45 -36.33
CA ILE A 218 34.97 -29.61 -36.27
C ILE A 218 34.59 -31.04 -36.64
N GLN A 219 33.63 -31.61 -35.89
CA GLN A 219 33.05 -32.91 -36.17
C GLN A 219 31.53 -32.82 -36.30
N ILE A 220 30.99 -33.43 -37.36
CA ILE A 220 29.57 -33.76 -37.49
C ILE A 220 29.46 -35.26 -37.27
N ALA A 221 28.88 -35.66 -36.15
CA ALA A 221 28.68 -37.07 -35.80
C ALA A 221 27.21 -37.44 -35.97
N THR A 222 26.95 -38.65 -36.48
CA THR A 222 25.62 -39.26 -36.53
C THR A 222 25.48 -40.28 -35.42
N SER A 223 24.25 -40.55 -34.99
CA SER A 223 23.98 -41.58 -33.98
C SER A 223 24.36 -43.01 -34.42
N GLY A 224 24.47 -43.24 -35.73
CA GLY A 224 24.93 -44.51 -36.31
C GLY A 224 26.45 -44.68 -36.37
N GLY A 225 27.24 -43.71 -35.89
CA GLY A 225 28.70 -43.80 -35.86
C GLY A 225 29.43 -43.27 -37.10
N GLY A 226 28.72 -42.91 -38.17
CA GLY A 226 29.30 -42.16 -39.29
C GLY A 226 29.62 -40.72 -38.87
N ALA A 227 30.72 -40.17 -39.37
CA ALA A 227 31.16 -38.82 -39.05
C ALA A 227 31.82 -38.12 -40.24
N VAL A 228 31.64 -36.80 -40.30
CA VAL A 228 32.48 -35.92 -41.12
C VAL A 228 33.35 -35.14 -40.13
N VAL A 229 34.66 -35.24 -40.30
CA VAL A 229 35.64 -34.59 -39.43
C VAL A 229 36.53 -33.69 -40.28
N ALA A 230 36.60 -32.41 -39.92
CA ALA A 230 37.53 -31.47 -40.53
C ALA A 230 38.54 -31.05 -39.45
N GLY A 231 39.73 -31.63 -39.52
CA GLY A 231 40.81 -31.38 -38.56
C GLY A 231 42.01 -30.63 -39.14
N SER A 232 42.91 -30.19 -38.26
CA SER A 232 44.10 -29.39 -38.63
C SER A 232 45.11 -30.14 -39.52
N SER A 233 45.21 -31.47 -39.37
CA SER A 233 46.15 -32.31 -40.13
C SER A 233 45.47 -33.27 -41.12
N SER A 234 44.14 -33.37 -41.05
CA SER A 234 43.36 -34.31 -41.86
C SER A 234 41.89 -33.93 -41.92
N ALA A 235 41.24 -34.22 -43.04
CA ALA A 235 39.79 -34.19 -43.16
C ALA A 235 39.29 -35.57 -43.57
N SER A 236 38.26 -36.08 -42.91
CA SER A 236 37.71 -37.39 -43.23
C SER A 236 36.19 -37.44 -43.30
N VAL A 237 35.72 -38.38 -44.12
CA VAL A 237 34.32 -38.75 -44.23
C VAL A 237 34.23 -40.25 -43.96
N GLY A 238 33.78 -40.59 -42.75
CA GLY A 238 33.58 -41.95 -42.30
C GLY A 238 32.11 -42.33 -42.33
N ILE A 239 31.81 -43.54 -42.80
CA ILE A 239 30.49 -44.14 -42.69
C ILE A 239 30.44 -45.11 -41.51
N ALA A 240 29.22 -45.34 -41.01
CA ALA A 240 28.98 -46.40 -40.05
C ALA A 240 29.47 -47.74 -40.60
N GLY A 241 30.31 -48.46 -39.84
CA GLY A 241 30.85 -49.76 -40.27
C GLY A 241 32.26 -49.75 -40.87
N GLY A 242 32.97 -48.61 -40.87
CA GLY A 242 34.44 -48.57 -40.99
C GLY A 242 35.02 -48.12 -42.33
N GLY A 243 34.19 -47.84 -43.34
CA GLY A 243 34.65 -47.19 -44.57
C GLY A 243 34.94 -45.72 -44.32
N GLU A 244 36.13 -45.24 -44.70
CA GLU A 244 36.53 -43.85 -44.47
C GLU A 244 37.37 -43.31 -45.63
N VAL A 245 37.05 -42.10 -46.10
CA VAL A 245 37.92 -41.33 -47.00
C VAL A 245 38.65 -40.30 -46.16
N ILE A 246 39.99 -40.27 -46.23
CA ILE A 246 40.84 -39.40 -45.41
C ILE A 246 41.77 -38.61 -46.32
N ALA A 247 41.64 -37.29 -46.31
CA ALA A 247 42.62 -36.39 -46.90
C ALA A 247 43.62 -35.94 -45.82
N THR A 248 44.92 -36.03 -46.10
CA THR A 248 46.01 -35.55 -45.24
C THR A 248 47.01 -34.75 -46.06
N GLY A 249 48.04 -34.19 -45.42
CA GLY A 249 49.15 -33.55 -46.12
C GLY A 249 49.93 -34.48 -47.07
N SER A 250 49.74 -35.80 -46.96
CA SER A 250 50.38 -36.81 -47.82
C SER A 250 49.50 -37.29 -48.97
N GLY A 251 48.27 -36.79 -49.11
CA GLY A 251 47.33 -37.17 -50.17
C GLY A 251 45.97 -37.63 -49.64
N VAL A 252 45.18 -38.28 -50.50
CA VAL A 252 43.87 -38.84 -50.17
C VAL A 252 43.95 -40.36 -50.10
N PHE A 253 43.52 -40.92 -48.97
CA PHE A 253 43.51 -42.34 -48.69
C PHE A 253 42.07 -42.80 -48.46
N MET A 254 41.81 -44.07 -48.76
CA MET A 254 40.53 -44.69 -48.44
C MET A 254 40.79 -45.94 -47.59
N ASN A 255 40.20 -46.00 -46.41
CA ASN A 255 40.33 -47.09 -45.46
C ASN A 255 39.03 -47.92 -45.43
N GLY A 256 39.16 -49.23 -45.21
CA GLY A 256 38.00 -50.13 -45.06
C GLY A 256 37.15 -50.34 -46.33
N ILE A 257 37.69 -50.06 -47.53
CA ILE A 257 36.98 -50.30 -48.80
C ILE A 257 37.13 -51.76 -49.26
N PRO A 258 36.08 -52.38 -49.82
CA PRO A 258 36.17 -53.72 -50.43
C PRO A 258 37.26 -53.81 -51.50
N THR A 259 38.01 -54.92 -51.50
CA THR A 259 39.02 -55.20 -52.53
C THR A 259 38.41 -56.00 -53.69
N THR A 260 39.00 -55.87 -54.88
CA THR A 260 38.59 -56.61 -56.09
C THR A 260 39.79 -57.28 -56.73
N THR A 261 39.56 -58.37 -57.46
CA THR A 261 40.56 -59.05 -58.29
C THR A 261 40.61 -58.50 -59.73
N GLN A 262 39.72 -57.57 -60.08
CA GLN A 262 39.73 -56.92 -61.39
C GLN A 262 40.98 -56.03 -61.56
N ALA A 263 41.44 -55.89 -62.80
CA ALA A 263 42.55 -54.99 -63.11
C ALA A 263 42.20 -53.53 -62.78
N ALA A 264 43.21 -52.76 -62.34
CA ALA A 264 43.03 -51.35 -62.04
C ALA A 264 42.57 -50.59 -63.30
N ASN A 265 41.47 -49.85 -63.16
CA ASN A 265 40.83 -49.09 -64.24
C ASN A 265 40.63 -47.61 -63.90
N LEU A 266 41.20 -47.14 -62.79
CA LEU A 266 41.23 -45.73 -62.41
C LEU A 266 42.59 -45.13 -62.77
N TYR A 267 42.58 -43.95 -63.38
CA TYR A 267 43.76 -43.14 -63.66
C TYR A 267 43.56 -41.74 -63.09
N MET A 268 44.63 -41.14 -62.55
CA MET A 268 44.64 -39.76 -62.06
C MET A 268 45.52 -38.89 -62.96
N ASP A 269 44.98 -37.77 -63.44
CA ASP A 269 45.78 -36.81 -64.21
C ASP A 269 46.66 -35.91 -63.32
N ALA A 270 47.54 -35.13 -63.95
CA ALA A 270 48.41 -34.18 -63.26
C ALA A 270 47.64 -33.08 -62.51
N SER A 271 46.35 -32.90 -62.80
CA SER A 271 45.45 -31.97 -62.10
C SER A 271 44.69 -32.63 -60.94
N GLY A 272 44.96 -33.91 -60.63
CA GLY A 272 44.33 -34.65 -59.54
C GLY A 272 42.93 -35.19 -59.85
N ARG A 273 42.48 -35.14 -61.11
CA ARG A 273 41.15 -35.67 -61.50
C ARG A 273 41.24 -37.17 -61.75
N ILE A 274 40.25 -37.91 -61.25
CA ILE A 274 40.15 -39.36 -61.40
C ILE A 274 39.25 -39.67 -62.60
N TYR A 275 39.72 -40.54 -63.49
CA TYR A 275 39.01 -41.03 -64.67
C TYR A 275 38.93 -42.55 -64.64
N VAL A 276 37.86 -43.08 -65.25
CA VAL A 276 37.76 -44.51 -65.57
C VAL A 276 38.31 -44.73 -66.97
N LYS A 277 39.18 -45.72 -67.13
CA LYS A 277 39.64 -46.17 -68.44
C LYS A 277 38.46 -46.86 -69.14
N SER A 278 37.90 -46.20 -70.15
CA SER A 278 36.84 -46.73 -71.03
C SER A 278 37.31 -47.94 -71.82
#